data_AF-A0A3C2E9E4-F1
#
_entry.id   AF-A0A3C2E9E4-F1
#
_cell.length_a   1.000
_cell.length_b   1.000
_cell.length_c   1.000
_cell.angle_alpha   90.00
_cell.angle_beta   90.00
_cell.angle_gamma   90.00
#
_symmetry.space_group_name_H-M   'P 1'
#
loop_
_entity.id
_entity.type
_entity.pdbx_description
1 polymer ?
#
loop_
_entity_poly.entity_id
_entity_poly.type
_entity_poly.pdbx_seq_one_letter_code
_entity_poly.pdbx_strand_id
1 'polypeptide(L)'
;MKNTYFDLIDQSYYFPHSGFDMRNGYLSFHGISLKYLIEKYGTPFRLMYLPGIANQIKKAKNLFARGIKKNSYKGKYHYCYCTKCNHFSYVLETVLKEGVQLETSSSFDLDLIWNLYKKGKVAKDVIIVHNGYKTESYLEKIVML
;
A
#
# COMPACT_ATOMS: atom_id res chain seq x y z
N MET A 1 -13.42 -25.31 33.09
CA MET A 1 -13.23 -25.00 31.66
C MET A 1 -11.82 -24.47 31.46
N LYS A 2 -10.97 -25.17 30.70
CA LYS A 2 -9.69 -24.60 30.24
C LYS A 2 -9.97 -23.99 28.88
N ASN A 3 -10.11 -22.66 28.81
CA ASN A 3 -10.14 -21.97 27.51
C ASN A 3 -8.77 -22.18 26.87
N THR A 4 -8.73 -22.92 25.77
CA THR A 4 -7.50 -23.10 25.00
C THR A 4 -7.19 -21.82 24.21
N TYR A 5 -5.94 -21.66 23.79
CA TYR A 5 -5.59 -20.57 22.86
C TYR A 5 -6.41 -20.65 21.57
N PHE A 6 -6.78 -21.85 21.14
CA PHE A 6 -7.68 -22.06 20.02
C PHE A 6 -9.07 -21.46 20.30
N ASP A 7 -9.66 -21.75 21.46
CA ASP A 7 -10.97 -21.19 21.84
C ASP A 7 -10.94 -19.65 21.92
N LEU A 8 -9.84 -19.08 22.42
CA LEU A 8 -9.64 -17.63 22.41
C LEU A 8 -9.59 -17.08 20.98
N ILE A 9 -8.85 -17.75 20.08
CA ILE A 9 -8.75 -17.31 18.70
C ILE A 9 -10.09 -17.43 17.96
N ASP A 10 -10.79 -18.55 18.12
CA ASP A 10 -12.09 -18.80 17.50
C ASP A 10 -13.16 -17.82 17.99
N GLN A 11 -13.15 -17.47 19.29
CA GLN A 11 -14.07 -16.50 19.88
C GLN A 11 -13.70 -15.05 19.59
N SER A 12 -12.41 -14.73 19.44
CA SER A 12 -11.93 -13.33 19.36
C SER A 12 -11.61 -12.88 17.93
N TYR A 13 -11.31 -13.80 17.01
CA TYR A 13 -10.84 -13.48 15.67
C TYR A 13 -11.61 -14.26 14.61
N TYR A 14 -12.04 -13.56 13.57
CA TYR A 14 -12.59 -14.20 12.38
C TYR A 14 -11.45 -14.89 11.61
N PHE A 15 -11.28 -16.19 11.76
CA PHE A 15 -10.27 -16.98 11.05
C PHE A 15 -10.91 -17.92 10.01
N PRO A 16 -10.38 -18.00 8.78
CA PRO A 16 -9.26 -17.21 8.25
C PRO A 16 -9.67 -15.78 7.88
N HIS A 17 -8.72 -14.85 7.97
CA HIS A 17 -8.92 -13.45 7.58
C HIS A 17 -9.18 -13.33 6.07
N SER A 18 -9.84 -12.25 5.65
CA SER A 18 -10.08 -11.95 4.23
C SER A 18 -8.81 -12.11 3.38
N GLY A 19 -8.90 -12.94 2.33
CA GLY A 19 -7.80 -13.25 1.43
C GLY A 19 -7.02 -14.50 1.81
N PHE A 20 -7.26 -15.09 2.97
CA PHE A 20 -6.71 -16.38 3.37
C PHE A 20 -7.78 -17.46 3.38
N ASP A 21 -7.42 -18.66 2.93
CA ASP A 21 -8.29 -19.84 2.95
C ASP A 21 -7.50 -21.09 3.37
N MET A 22 -8.17 -22.03 4.03
CA MET A 22 -7.60 -23.33 4.36
C MET A 22 -7.89 -24.34 3.24
N ARG A 23 -6.86 -25.04 2.76
CA ARG A 23 -6.97 -26.12 1.78
C ARG A 23 -6.11 -27.30 2.24
N ASN A 24 -6.75 -28.43 2.55
CA ASN A 24 -6.08 -29.65 3.01
C ASN A 24 -5.14 -29.42 4.21
N GLY A 25 -5.58 -28.62 5.18
CA GLY A 25 -4.79 -28.28 6.38
C GLY A 25 -3.68 -27.24 6.15
N TYR A 26 -3.53 -26.70 4.93
CA TYR A 26 -2.54 -25.67 4.62
C TYR A 26 -3.20 -24.35 4.23
N LEU A 27 -2.52 -23.26 4.56
CA LEU A 27 -2.97 -21.91 4.25
C LEU A 27 -2.71 -21.58 2.76
N SER A 28 -3.71 -20.99 2.14
CA SER A 28 -3.61 -20.36 0.82
C SER A 28 -3.92 -18.86 0.95
N PHE A 29 -3.25 -18.04 0.15
CA PHE A 29 -3.41 -16.59 0.13
C PHE A 29 -3.83 -16.14 -1.27
N HIS A 30 -5.05 -15.60 -1.39
CA HIS A 30 -5.70 -15.25 -2.65
C HIS A 30 -5.67 -16.40 -3.67
N GLY A 31 -5.95 -17.62 -3.21
CA GLY A 31 -5.92 -18.84 -4.03
C GLY A 31 -4.52 -19.41 -4.29
N ILE A 32 -3.45 -18.77 -3.81
CA ILE A 32 -2.07 -19.23 -3.98
C ILE A 32 -1.67 -20.08 -2.78
N SER A 33 -1.20 -21.31 -3.02
CA SER A 33 -0.73 -22.20 -1.95
C SER A 33 0.56 -21.67 -1.33
N LEU A 34 0.54 -21.33 -0.03
CA LEU A 34 1.73 -20.87 0.68
C LEU A 34 2.73 -22.01 0.87
N LYS A 35 2.25 -23.24 1.10
CA LYS A 35 3.09 -24.44 1.18
C LYS A 35 3.93 -24.61 -0.08
N TYR A 36 3.30 -24.51 -1.25
CA TYR A 36 4.01 -24.62 -2.53
C TYR A 36 5.08 -23.55 -2.70
N LEU A 37 4.81 -22.30 -2.31
CA LEU A 37 5.80 -21.23 -2.37
C LEU A 37 6.98 -21.49 -1.43
N ILE A 38 6.73 -21.99 -0.22
CA ILE A 38 7.77 -22.37 0.74
C ILE A 38 8.64 -23.48 0.17
N GLU A 39 8.05 -24.54 -0.35
CA GLU A 39 8.78 -25.69 -0.92
C GLU A 39 9.62 -25.28 -2.13
N LYS A 40 9.11 -24.34 -2.95
CA LYS A 40 9.78 -23.89 -4.17
C LYS A 40 10.90 -22.87 -3.93
N TYR A 41 10.68 -21.91 -3.04
CA TYR A 41 11.58 -20.75 -2.87
C TYR A 41 12.33 -20.74 -1.53
N GLY A 42 12.00 -21.65 -0.61
CA GLY A 42 12.60 -21.70 0.72
C GLY A 42 12.11 -20.57 1.64
N THR A 43 12.68 -20.53 2.84
CA THR A 43 12.39 -19.52 3.87
C THR A 43 13.68 -18.93 4.45
N PRO A 44 13.69 -17.65 4.87
CA PRO A 44 12.56 -16.72 4.88
C PRO A 44 12.27 -16.13 3.49
N PHE A 45 11.00 -15.94 3.16
CA PHE A 45 10.58 -15.19 1.97
C PHE A 45 9.42 -14.24 2.30
N ARG A 46 9.25 -13.20 1.48
CA ARG A 46 8.16 -12.23 1.60
C ARG A 46 7.28 -12.28 0.35
N LEU A 47 5.99 -12.54 0.56
CA LEU A 47 4.97 -12.45 -0.49
C LEU A 47 4.26 -11.10 -0.41
N MET A 48 4.06 -10.44 -1.56
CA MET A 48 3.24 -9.24 -1.66
C MET A 48 2.16 -9.40 -2.72
N TYR A 49 0.90 -9.25 -2.29
CA TYR A 49 -0.25 -9.27 -3.18
C TYR A 49 -0.61 -7.84 -3.62
N LEU A 50 -0.05 -7.43 -4.76
CA LEU A 50 -0.22 -6.08 -5.31
C LEU A 50 -1.68 -5.67 -5.54
N PRO A 51 -2.61 -6.53 -6.01
CA PRO A 51 -4.01 -6.15 -6.16
C PRO A 51 -4.66 -5.72 -4.84
N GLY A 52 -4.16 -6.22 -3.70
CA GLY A 52 -4.59 -5.78 -2.38
C GLY A 52 -4.37 -4.28 -2.15
N ILE A 53 -3.29 -3.72 -2.70
CA ILE A 53 -2.97 -2.29 -2.58
C ILE A 53 -4.04 -1.45 -3.29
N ALA A 54 -4.36 -1.80 -4.54
CA ALA A 54 -5.41 -1.14 -5.31
C ALA A 54 -6.78 -1.21 -4.61
N ASN A 55 -7.14 -2.39 -4.11
CA ASN A 55 -8.39 -2.59 -3.35
C ASN A 55 -8.48 -1.67 -2.13
N GLN A 56 -7.39 -1.49 -1.39
CA GLN A 56 -7.36 -0.62 -0.22
C GLN A 56 -7.47 0.86 -0.59
N ILE A 57 -6.77 1.30 -1.64
CA ILE A 57 -6.89 2.68 -2.15
C ILE A 57 -8.32 2.96 -2.62
N LYS A 58 -8.91 2.05 -3.39
CA LYS A 58 -10.30 2.17 -3.87
C LYS A 58 -11.29 2.20 -2.70
N LYS A 59 -11.09 1.36 -1.69
CA LYS A 59 -11.90 1.35 -0.46
C LYS A 59 -11.85 2.70 0.25
N ALA A 60 -10.66 3.29 0.41
CA ALA A 60 -10.48 4.61 1.01
C ALA A 60 -11.19 5.70 0.19
N LYS A 61 -10.93 5.76 -1.14
CA LYS A 61 -11.61 6.70 -2.05
C LYS A 61 -13.13 6.60 -1.96
N ASN A 62 -13.68 5.39 -1.91
CA ASN A 62 -15.12 5.16 -1.78
C ASN A 62 -15.69 5.62 -0.42
N LEU A 63 -14.95 5.43 0.68
CA LEU A 63 -15.35 5.91 2.00
C LEU A 63 -15.47 7.44 2.01
N PHE A 64 -14.45 8.13 1.50
CA PHE A 64 -14.46 9.59 1.39
C PHE A 64 -15.53 10.10 0.41
N ALA A 65 -15.70 9.45 -0.75
CA ALA A 65 -16.75 9.81 -1.71
C ALA A 65 -18.15 9.74 -1.10
N ARG A 66 -18.45 8.69 -0.31
CA ARG A 66 -19.72 8.57 0.41
C ARG A 66 -19.89 9.67 1.46
N GLY A 67 -18.84 9.95 2.24
CA GLY A 67 -18.85 11.03 3.23
C GLY A 67 -19.09 12.41 2.61
N ILE A 68 -18.37 12.73 1.53
CA ILE A 68 -18.50 13.99 0.79
C ILE A 68 -19.91 14.15 0.24
N LYS A 69 -20.45 13.11 -0.42
CA LYS A 69 -21.81 13.13 -0.95
C LYS A 69 -22.85 13.33 0.14
N LYS A 70 -22.75 12.59 1.25
CA LYS A 70 -23.68 12.65 2.39
C LYS A 70 -23.74 14.04 3.02
N ASN A 71 -22.61 14.76 3.05
CA ASN A 71 -22.51 16.07 3.69
C ASN A 71 -22.53 17.25 2.67
N SER A 72 -22.82 16.98 1.40
CA SER A 72 -22.79 17.99 0.33
C SER A 72 -21.49 18.82 0.27
N TYR A 73 -20.36 18.23 0.67
CA TYR A 73 -19.08 18.92 0.76
C TYR A 73 -18.58 19.29 -0.65
N LYS A 74 -18.11 20.53 -0.81
CA LYS A 74 -17.73 21.09 -2.12
C LYS A 74 -16.25 20.93 -2.48
N GLY A 75 -15.41 20.57 -1.51
CA GLY A 75 -13.98 20.37 -1.76
C GLY A 75 -13.67 19.04 -2.46
N LYS A 76 -12.46 18.96 -3.03
CA LYS A 76 -11.96 17.75 -3.69
C LYS A 76 -11.18 16.89 -2.70
N TYR A 77 -11.32 15.57 -2.83
CA TYR A 77 -10.52 14.61 -2.07
C TYR A 77 -9.33 14.13 -2.91
N HIS A 78 -8.13 14.23 -2.34
CA HIS A 78 -6.90 13.72 -2.92
C HIS A 78 -6.35 12.63 -1.99
N TYR A 79 -6.29 11.39 -2.49
CA TYR A 79 -5.59 10.32 -1.79
C TYR A 79 -4.08 10.52 -2.00
N CYS A 80 -3.33 10.69 -0.91
CA CYS A 80 -1.89 10.91 -0.95
C CYS A 80 -1.17 9.71 -0.34
N TYR A 81 -0.35 9.01 -1.14
CA TYR A 81 0.40 7.87 -0.67
C TYR A 81 1.75 8.31 -0.07
N CYS A 82 1.94 8.00 1.20
CA CYS A 82 3.17 8.28 1.93
C CYS A 82 4.26 7.24 1.59
N THR A 83 5.32 7.67 0.92
CA THR A 83 6.42 6.78 0.48
C THR A 83 7.14 6.11 1.66
N LYS A 84 7.19 6.77 2.82
CA LYS A 84 7.75 6.21 4.06
C LYS A 84 7.13 4.89 4.50
N CYS A 85 5.86 4.64 4.15
CA CYS A 85 5.17 3.41 4.52
C CYS A 85 5.72 2.20 3.76
N ASN A 86 6.05 2.39 2.47
CA ASN A 86 6.73 1.40 1.63
C ASN A 86 7.20 2.08 0.33
N HIS A 87 8.52 2.15 0.15
CA HIS A 87 9.20 2.81 -0.97
C HIS A 87 9.66 1.85 -2.07
N PHE A 88 9.26 0.57 -2.04
CA PHE A 88 9.63 -0.34 -3.12
C PHE A 88 9.01 0.12 -4.45
N SER A 89 9.80 0.12 -5.53
CA SER A 89 9.37 0.62 -6.84
C SER A 89 8.10 -0.07 -7.35
N TYR A 90 8.00 -1.40 -7.22
CA TYR A 90 6.82 -2.16 -7.63
C TYR A 90 5.55 -1.80 -6.83
N VAL A 91 5.70 -1.29 -5.61
CA VAL A 91 4.58 -0.76 -4.81
C VAL A 91 4.16 0.59 -5.36
N LEU A 92 5.11 1.52 -5.54
CA LEU A 92 4.80 2.83 -6.09
C LEU A 92 4.20 2.74 -7.50
N GLU A 93 4.71 1.86 -8.35
CA GLU A 93 4.14 1.61 -9.67
C GLU A 93 2.69 1.09 -9.59
N THR A 94 2.37 0.26 -8.59
CA THR A 94 0.99 -0.21 -8.36
C THR A 94 0.11 0.93 -7.86
N VAL A 95 0.60 1.71 -6.91
CA VAL A 95 -0.09 2.83 -6.28
C VAL A 95 -0.39 3.95 -7.30
N LEU A 96 0.58 4.32 -8.13
CA LEU A 96 0.46 5.38 -9.13
C LEU A 96 -0.60 5.07 -10.20
N LYS A 97 -0.77 3.79 -10.56
CA LYS A 97 -1.84 3.34 -11.47
C LYS A 97 -3.24 3.62 -10.94
N GLU A 98 -3.40 3.80 -9.63
CA GLU A 98 -4.68 4.11 -9.01
C GLU A 98 -4.99 5.63 -9.01
N GLY A 99 -4.19 6.47 -9.67
CA GLY A 99 -4.41 7.91 -9.75
C GLY A 99 -4.38 8.57 -8.37
N VAL A 100 -3.30 8.32 -7.62
CA VAL A 100 -3.04 8.93 -6.32
C VAL A 100 -2.03 10.06 -6.43
N GLN A 101 -1.96 10.86 -5.38
CA GLN A 101 -0.90 11.83 -5.13
C GLN A 101 0.20 11.20 -4.28
N LEU A 102 1.37 11.81 -4.19
CA LEU A 102 2.49 11.30 -3.40
C LEU A 102 2.82 12.23 -2.23
N GLU A 103 3.28 11.64 -1.14
CA GLU A 103 3.87 12.36 -0.02
C GLU A 103 5.28 11.83 0.24
N THR A 104 6.24 12.74 0.38
CA THR A 104 7.65 12.43 0.60
C THR A 104 8.09 12.96 1.95
N SER A 105 9.06 12.28 2.57
CA SER A 105 9.54 12.62 3.91
C SER A 105 11.06 12.86 3.99
N SER A 106 11.77 12.64 2.89
CA SER A 106 13.23 12.73 2.80
C SER A 106 13.71 13.01 1.36
N SER A 107 14.98 13.39 1.21
CA SER A 107 15.62 13.58 -0.11
C SER A 107 15.73 12.29 -0.93
N PHE A 108 15.74 11.12 -0.29
CA PHE A 108 15.78 9.81 -0.95
C PHE A 108 14.50 9.53 -1.75
N ASP A 109 13.35 9.95 -1.22
CA ASP A 109 12.06 9.77 -1.88
C ASP A 109 12.03 10.44 -3.27
N LEU A 110 12.74 11.57 -3.42
CA LEU A 110 12.79 12.29 -4.68
C LEU A 110 13.63 11.59 -5.74
N ASP A 111 14.72 10.90 -5.36
CA ASP A 111 15.50 10.09 -6.31
C ASP A 111 14.64 8.96 -6.89
N LEU A 112 13.82 8.35 -6.03
CA LEU A 112 12.89 7.30 -6.42
C LEU A 112 11.81 7.85 -7.38
N ILE A 113 11.21 9.00 -7.06
CA ILE A 113 10.22 9.65 -7.93
C ILE A 113 10.86 10.02 -9.28
N TRP A 114 12.08 10.54 -9.29
CA TRP A 114 12.80 10.84 -10.53
C TRP A 114 13.08 9.63 -11.39
N ASN A 115 13.48 8.53 -10.78
CA ASN A 115 13.67 7.28 -11.50
C ASN A 115 12.35 6.73 -12.07
N LEU A 116 11.24 6.88 -11.36
CA LEU A 116 9.92 6.48 -11.87
C LEU A 116 9.41 7.40 -12.97
N TYR A 117 9.65 8.71 -12.86
CA TYR A 117 9.34 9.70 -13.90
C TYR A 117 10.13 9.42 -15.19
N LYS A 118 11.44 9.16 -15.10
CA LYS A 118 12.27 8.77 -16.27
C LYS A 118 11.78 7.49 -16.96
N LYS A 119 11.11 6.59 -16.21
CA LYS A 119 10.47 5.37 -16.75
C LYS A 119 9.04 5.58 -17.25
N GLY A 120 8.54 6.82 -17.26
CA GLY A 120 7.17 7.15 -17.66
C GLY A 120 6.09 6.62 -16.71
N LYS A 121 6.44 6.38 -15.44
CA LYS A 121 5.50 5.85 -14.42
C LYS A 121 4.85 6.93 -13.56
N VAL A 122 5.41 8.14 -13.53
CA VAL A 122 4.87 9.30 -12.84
C VAL A 122 4.48 10.34 -13.89
N ALA A 123 3.25 10.83 -13.84
CA ALA A 123 2.78 11.91 -14.70
C ALA A 123 3.07 13.28 -14.05
N LYS A 124 3.19 14.33 -14.88
CA LYS A 124 3.53 15.69 -14.41
C LYS A 124 2.42 16.38 -13.62
N ASP A 125 1.20 15.87 -13.68
CA ASP A 125 0.03 16.37 -12.95
C ASP A 125 -0.13 15.75 -11.55
N VAL A 126 0.78 14.83 -11.17
CA VAL A 126 0.83 14.28 -9.82
C VAL A 126 1.29 15.36 -8.85
N ILE A 127 0.44 15.67 -7.88
CA ILE A 127 0.71 16.49 -6.71
C ILE A 127 1.64 15.71 -5.78
N ILE A 128 2.71 16.38 -5.34
CA ILE A 128 3.68 15.81 -4.41
C ILE A 128 3.75 16.72 -3.18
N VAL A 129 3.48 16.16 -2.01
CA VAL A 129 3.53 16.87 -0.72
C VAL A 129 4.85 16.53 -0.04
N HIS A 130 5.66 17.54 0.25
CA HIS A 130 6.97 17.35 0.87
C HIS A 130 6.94 17.65 2.37
N ASN A 131 6.95 16.61 3.21
CA ASN A 131 7.11 16.71 4.67
C ASN A 131 8.54 16.35 5.10
N GLY A 132 8.75 16.31 6.42
CA GLY A 132 10.02 15.97 7.05
C GLY A 132 10.97 17.15 7.16
N TYR A 133 12.09 16.93 7.85
CA TYR A 133 13.17 17.90 7.95
C TYR A 133 13.79 18.16 6.57
N LYS A 134 13.95 19.43 6.22
CA LYS A 134 14.42 19.85 4.89
C LYS A 134 15.91 20.15 4.93
N THR A 135 16.72 19.13 4.62
CA THR A 135 18.14 19.34 4.33
C THR A 135 18.29 20.16 3.05
N GLU A 136 19.44 20.81 2.86
CA GLU A 136 19.77 21.54 1.64
C GLU A 136 19.58 20.65 0.39
N SER A 137 20.13 19.43 0.42
CA SER A 137 19.94 18.44 -0.66
C SER A 137 18.48 18.04 -0.91
N TYR A 138 17.62 18.08 0.10
CA TYR A 138 16.19 17.83 -0.09
C TYR A 138 15.53 19.03 -0.78
N LEU A 139 15.82 20.25 -0.33
CA LEU A 139 15.29 21.47 -0.92
C LEU A 139 15.70 21.63 -2.38
N GLU A 140 16.98 21.41 -2.70
CA GLU A 140 17.48 21.44 -4.08
C GLU A 140 16.71 20.47 -4.97
N LYS A 141 16.55 19.22 -4.53
CA LYS A 141 15.80 18.21 -5.28
C LYS A 141 14.31 18.55 -5.41
N ILE A 142 13.69 19.18 -4.41
CA ILE A 142 12.29 19.65 -4.51
C ILE A 142 12.17 20.69 -5.62
N VAL A 143 13.10 21.64 -5.67
CA VAL A 143 13.09 22.73 -6.68
C VAL A 143 13.36 22.19 -8.09
N MET A 144 14.15 21.12 -8.22
CA MET A 144 14.49 20.51 -9.51
C MET A 144 13.40 19.58 -10.08
N LEU A 145 12.39 19.21 -9.29
CA LEU A 145 11.35 18.24 -9.65
C LEU A 145 10.29 18.85 -10.59
#